data_AF-A0A915NPZ1-F1
#
_entry.id   AF-A0A915NPZ1-F1
#
_cell.length_a   1.000
_cell.length_b   1.000
_cell.length_c   1.000
_cell.angle_alpha   90.00
_cell.angle_beta   90.00
_cell.angle_gamma   90.00
#
_symmetry.space_group_name_H-M   'P 1'
#
loop_
_entity.id
_entity.type
_entity.pdbx_description
1 polymer ?
#
loop_
_entity_poly.entity_id
_entity_poly.type
_entity_poly.pdbx_seq_one_letter_code
_entity_poly.pdbx_strand_id
1 'polypeptide(L)'
;MQNKTRVRPTNSASSLTAGAVSEEQFRQAFEAVLDLRVTSLKDLIAECQKQAVILENTNNDWTKRIKALQSLRGLIKHDIGCYAPFAEQAYGLLGTALEVSVKDLRSQVCRETCMTIAFVF
;
A
#
# COMPACT_ATOMS: atom_id res chain seq x y z
N MET A 1 -17.39 -45.52 -34.95
CA MET A 1 -18.04 -44.76 -33.85
C MET A 1 -16.94 -44.28 -32.91
N GLN A 2 -16.71 -42.96 -32.87
CA GLN A 2 -15.60 -42.32 -32.17
C GLN A 2 -16.10 -41.80 -30.81
N ASN A 3 -15.57 -42.29 -29.68
CA ASN A 3 -15.75 -41.64 -28.38
C ASN A 3 -14.42 -41.04 -27.93
N LYS A 4 -14.26 -39.75 -28.19
CA LYS A 4 -13.13 -38.93 -27.76
C LYS A 4 -13.44 -38.43 -26.35
N THR A 5 -12.95 -39.11 -25.32
CA THR A 5 -13.03 -38.63 -23.94
C THR A 5 -12.23 -37.33 -23.84
N ARG A 6 -12.92 -36.19 -23.78
CA ARG A 6 -12.34 -34.87 -23.58
C ARG A 6 -11.81 -34.77 -22.15
N VAL A 7 -10.55 -35.13 -21.93
CA VAL A 7 -9.83 -34.74 -20.71
C VAL A 7 -9.73 -33.21 -20.74
N ARG A 8 -10.44 -32.56 -19.81
CA ARG A 8 -10.32 -31.11 -19.60
C ARG A 8 -8.88 -30.86 -19.13
N PRO A 9 -8.08 -30.03 -19.82
CA PRO A 9 -6.79 -29.66 -19.26
C PRO A 9 -7.08 -28.93 -17.95
N THR A 10 -6.61 -29.50 -16.85
CA THR A 10 -6.52 -28.80 -15.56
C THR A 10 -5.48 -27.71 -15.77
N ASN A 11 -5.94 -26.56 -16.22
CA ASN A 11 -5.13 -25.36 -16.19
C ASN A 11 -5.01 -25.02 -14.71
N SER A 12 -3.94 -25.48 -14.08
CA SER A 12 -3.44 -25.06 -12.77
C SER A 12 -2.97 -23.61 -12.82
N ALA A 13 -3.67 -22.75 -13.56
CA ALA A 13 -3.66 -21.33 -13.30
C ALA A 13 -4.42 -21.20 -12.00
N SER A 14 -3.65 -21.24 -10.90
CA SER A 14 -4.02 -20.76 -9.58
C SER A 14 -5.13 -19.74 -9.73
N SER A 15 -6.35 -20.16 -9.39
CA SER A 15 -7.45 -19.26 -9.13
C SER A 15 -7.01 -18.42 -7.94
N LEU A 16 -6.21 -17.38 -8.21
CA LEU A 16 -6.02 -16.28 -7.30
C LEU A 16 -7.42 -15.68 -7.18
N THR A 17 -8.13 -16.14 -6.16
CA THR A 17 -9.41 -15.58 -5.72
C THR A 17 -9.22 -14.07 -5.75
N ALA A 18 -10.07 -13.36 -6.48
CA ALA A 18 -9.95 -11.91 -6.60
C ALA A 18 -9.87 -11.29 -5.20
N GLY A 19 -8.73 -10.70 -4.84
CA GLY A 19 -8.45 -10.16 -3.51
C GLY A 19 -7.42 -10.93 -2.68
N ALA A 20 -7.03 -12.16 -3.06
CA ALA A 20 -6.00 -12.92 -2.35
C ALA A 20 -4.62 -12.22 -2.44
N VAL A 21 -4.02 -11.95 -1.28
CA VAL A 21 -2.61 -11.53 -1.15
C VAL A 21 -1.81 -12.80 -0.87
N SER A 22 -0.82 -13.14 -1.70
CA SER A 22 0.17 -14.14 -1.28
C SER A 22 1.17 -13.51 -0.31
N GLU A 23 1.76 -14.33 0.57
CA GLU A 23 2.83 -13.87 1.45
C GLU A 23 3.98 -13.19 0.68
N GLU A 24 4.29 -13.73 -0.49
CA GLU A 24 5.30 -13.16 -1.40
C GLU A 24 4.91 -11.76 -1.89
N GLN A 25 3.65 -11.50 -2.24
CA GLN A 25 3.20 -10.15 -2.62
C GLN A 25 3.28 -9.18 -1.45
N PHE A 26 2.97 -9.65 -0.24
CA PHE A 26 3.08 -8.83 0.96
C PHE A 26 4.54 -8.47 1.25
N ARG A 27 5.44 -9.46 1.16
CA ARG A 27 6.88 -9.28 1.33
C ARG A 27 7.46 -8.33 0.28
N GLN A 28 7.07 -8.49 -0.99
CA GLN A 28 7.44 -7.58 -2.06
C GLN A 28 6.93 -6.15 -1.83
N ALA A 29 5.73 -5.95 -1.28
CA ALA A 29 5.21 -4.63 -0.98
C ALA A 29 5.98 -3.87 0.13
N PHE A 30 6.70 -4.61 0.98
CA PHE A 30 7.58 -4.09 2.04
C PHE A 30 9.01 -3.82 1.53
N GLU A 31 9.42 -4.50 0.46
CA GLU A 31 10.73 -4.31 -0.16
C GLU A 31 10.73 -3.32 -1.33
N ALA A 32 9.65 -3.26 -2.11
CA ALA A 32 9.44 -2.36 -3.25
C ALA A 32 9.09 -0.94 -2.80
N VAL A 33 9.97 -0.40 -1.97
CA VAL A 33 9.82 0.87 -1.32
C VAL A 33 10.67 1.89 -2.07
N LEU A 34 10.06 3.02 -2.46
CA LEU A 34 10.75 4.07 -3.20
C LEU A 34 11.93 4.60 -2.39
N ASP A 35 13.12 4.61 -3.00
CA ASP A 35 14.32 5.25 -2.43
C ASP A 35 14.13 6.76 -2.50
N LEU A 36 13.80 7.36 -1.35
CA LEU A 36 13.49 8.77 -1.22
C LEU A 36 14.67 9.47 -0.55
N ARG A 37 15.34 10.35 -1.29
CA ARG A 37 16.40 11.22 -0.75
C ARG A 37 15.77 12.36 0.05
N VAL A 38 15.35 12.05 1.28
CA VAL A 38 14.89 13.06 2.24
C VAL A 38 16.07 13.51 3.08
N THR A 39 16.31 14.82 3.14
CA THR A 39 17.50 15.41 3.78
C THR A 39 17.24 15.96 5.18
N SER A 40 15.99 16.10 5.60
CA SER A 40 15.62 16.60 6.93
C SER A 40 14.28 16.08 7.41
N LEU A 41 14.08 16.06 8.74
CA LEU A 41 12.80 15.73 9.38
C LEU A 41 11.65 16.62 8.87
N LYS A 42 11.94 17.90 8.58
CA LYS A 42 10.95 18.84 8.03
C LYS A 42 10.48 18.41 6.64
N ASP A 43 11.41 18.01 5.78
CA ASP A 43 11.10 17.55 4.42
C ASP A 43 10.32 16.22 4.47
N LEU A 44 10.66 15.35 5.42
CA LEU A 44 9.96 14.09 5.66
C LEU A 44 8.50 14.33 6.03
N ILE A 45 8.25 15.20 7.00
CA ILE A 45 6.90 15.59 7.43
C ILE A 45 6.13 16.25 6.28
N ALA A 46 6.77 17.15 5.53
CA ALA A 46 6.13 17.82 4.40
C ALA A 46 5.71 16.82 3.30
N GLU A 47 6.55 15.83 3.00
CA GLU A 47 6.21 14.80 2.02
C GLU A 47 5.11 13.88 2.55
N CYS A 48 5.12 13.50 3.83
CA CYS A 48 4.02 12.76 4.47
C CYS A 48 2.69 13.52 4.37
N GLN A 49 2.68 14.83 4.66
CA GLN A 49 1.50 15.69 4.53
C GLN A 49 0.97 15.72 3.10
N LYS A 50 1.86 15.84 2.11
CA LYS A 50 1.49 15.81 0.69
C LYS A 50 0.83 14.50 0.31
N GLN A 51 1.33 13.36 0.80
CA GLN A 51 0.68 12.07 0.56
C GLN A 51 -0.67 11.99 1.28
N ALA A 52 -0.79 12.47 2.52
CA ALA A 52 -2.04 12.51 3.26
C ALA A 52 -3.15 13.27 2.50
N VAL A 53 -2.85 14.45 1.95
CA VAL A 53 -3.80 15.23 1.13
C VAL A 53 -4.31 14.44 -0.08
N ILE A 54 -3.46 13.64 -0.73
CA ILE A 54 -3.88 12.78 -1.86
C ILE A 54 -4.85 11.70 -1.38
N LEU A 55 -4.60 11.11 -0.21
CA LEU A 55 -5.38 10.02 0.37
C LEU A 55 -6.70 10.48 1.00
N GLU A 56 -6.79 11.72 1.47
CA GLU A 56 -8.04 12.25 2.01
C GLU A 56 -9.04 12.60 0.88
N ASN A 57 -8.57 12.99 -0.30
CA ASN A 57 -9.45 13.28 -1.42
C ASN A 57 -9.87 12.00 -2.18
N THR A 58 -11.07 11.51 -1.88
CA THR A 58 -11.67 10.31 -2.49
C THR A 58 -12.01 10.45 -3.97
N ASN A 59 -12.01 11.68 -4.51
CA ASN A 59 -12.19 11.92 -5.94
C ASN A 59 -10.91 11.74 -6.76
N ASN A 60 -9.74 11.60 -6.11
CA ASN A 60 -8.50 11.28 -6.83
C ASN A 60 -8.59 9.91 -7.50
N ASP A 61 -7.89 9.77 -8.63
CA ASP A 61 -7.72 8.48 -9.29
C ASP A 61 -7.17 7.43 -8.31
N TRP A 62 -7.75 6.23 -8.35
CA TRP A 62 -7.41 5.14 -7.43
C TRP A 62 -5.95 4.71 -7.54
N THR A 63 -5.37 4.76 -8.74
CA THR A 63 -3.95 4.45 -8.97
C THR A 63 -3.06 5.49 -8.31
N LYS A 64 -3.47 6.76 -8.33
CA LYS A 64 -2.77 7.85 -7.63
C LYS A 64 -2.80 7.65 -6.12
N ARG A 65 -3.94 7.21 -5.56
CA ARG A 65 -4.08 6.89 -4.13
C ARG A 65 -3.18 5.72 -3.72
N ILE A 66 -3.11 4.65 -4.53
CA ILE A 66 -2.19 3.52 -4.30
C ILE A 66 -0.73 3.98 -4.31
N LYS A 67 -0.33 4.80 -5.28
CA LYS A 67 1.05 5.34 -5.33
C LYS A 67 1.39 6.17 -4.09
N ALA A 68 0.43 6.92 -3.55
CA ALA A 68 0.63 7.67 -2.31
C ALA A 68 0.84 6.74 -1.10
N LEU A 69 0.08 5.64 -1.00
CA LEU A 69 0.27 4.62 0.06
C LEU A 69 1.65 3.93 -0.04
N GLN A 70 2.12 3.65 -1.26
CA GLN A 70 3.46 3.10 -1.51
C GLN A 70 4.57 4.10 -1.12
N SER A 71 4.37 5.38 -1.45
CA SER A 71 5.29 6.47 -1.08
C SER A 71 5.38 6.64 0.44
N LEU A 72 4.26 6.49 1.17
CA LEU A 72 4.27 6.52 2.63
C LEU A 72 5.13 5.42 3.24
N ARG A 73 5.06 4.18 2.72
CA ARG A 73 5.98 3.11 3.15
C ARG A 73 7.44 3.46 2.85
N GLY A 74 7.68 4.14 1.71
CA GLY A 74 8.91 4.87 1.36
C GLY A 74 9.51 5.65 2.51
N LEU A 75 8.78 6.69 2.86
CA LEU A 75 9.17 7.69 3.84
C LEU A 75 9.43 7.04 5.20
N ILE A 76 8.57 6.10 5.61
CA ILE A 76 8.66 5.46 6.92
C ILE A 76 9.83 4.46 6.97
N LYS A 77 10.07 3.66 5.92
CA LYS A 77 11.24 2.74 5.87
C LYS A 77 12.55 3.50 6.00
N HIS A 78 12.64 4.69 5.40
CA HIS A 78 13.84 5.53 5.50
C HIS A 78 14.11 6.06 6.92
N ASP A 79 13.11 6.10 7.82
CA ASP A 79 13.20 6.85 9.08
C ASP A 79 12.98 6.04 10.37
N ILE A 80 12.67 4.74 10.27
CA ILE A 80 12.45 3.87 11.45
C ILE A 80 13.65 3.85 12.44
N GLY A 81 14.84 4.30 12.03
CA GLY A 81 16.03 4.32 12.88
C GLY A 81 16.36 5.63 13.60
N CYS A 82 15.86 6.79 13.16
CA CYS A 82 16.55 8.06 13.46
C CYS A 82 15.77 9.07 14.32
N TYR A 83 14.43 9.09 14.30
CA TYR A 83 13.66 10.11 15.02
C TYR A 83 12.41 9.54 15.69
N ALA A 84 12.50 9.16 16.97
CA ALA A 84 11.33 8.85 17.79
C ALA A 84 10.20 9.93 17.72
N PRO A 85 10.49 11.25 17.63
CA PRO A 85 9.46 12.27 17.45
C PRO A 85 8.72 12.22 16.10
N PHE A 86 9.37 11.67 15.05
CA PHE A 86 8.75 11.55 13.74
C PHE A 86 7.55 10.60 13.79
N ALA A 87 7.72 9.46 14.46
CA ALA A 87 6.68 8.45 14.56
C ALA A 87 5.39 9.06 15.15
N GLU A 88 5.49 9.74 16.31
CA GLU A 88 4.34 10.40 16.95
C GLU A 88 3.65 11.44 16.05
N GLN A 89 4.43 12.30 15.39
CA GLN A 89 3.87 13.35 14.53
C GLN A 89 3.30 12.80 13.22
N ALA A 90 3.94 11.79 12.62
CA ALA A 90 3.51 11.13 11.40
C ALA A 90 2.23 10.31 11.61
N TYR A 91 2.12 9.58 12.72
CA TYR A 91 0.91 8.81 13.05
C TYR A 91 -0.33 9.73 13.16
N GLY A 92 -0.18 10.89 13.80
CA GLY A 92 -1.26 11.87 13.89
C GLY A 92 -1.72 12.41 12.53
N LEU A 93 -0.76 12.69 11.63
CA LEU A 93 -1.05 13.19 10.27
C LEU A 93 -1.68 12.13 9.37
N LEU A 94 -1.26 10.87 9.50
CA LEU A 94 -1.69 9.79 8.61
C LEU A 94 -2.97 9.10 9.05
N GLY A 95 -3.38 9.24 10.33
CA GLY A 95 -4.57 8.58 10.87
C GLY A 95 -5.83 8.83 10.02
N THR A 96 -6.17 10.09 9.77
CA THR A 96 -7.35 10.46 8.96
C THR A 96 -7.25 9.94 7.52
N ALA A 97 -6.09 10.12 6.88
CA ALA A 97 -5.83 9.67 5.52
C ALA A 97 -6.00 8.14 5.36
N LEU A 98 -5.51 7.37 6.33
CA LEU A 98 -5.64 5.90 6.35
C LEU A 98 -7.07 5.46 6.67
N GLU A 99 -7.76 6.14 7.59
CA GLU A 99 -9.17 5.85 7.89
C GLU A 99 -10.07 6.06 6.67
N VAL A 100 -9.85 7.13 5.91
CA VAL A 100 -10.58 7.37 4.65
C VAL A 100 -10.23 6.28 3.62
N SER A 101 -8.95 5.92 3.51
CA SER A 101 -8.47 4.99 2.48
C SER A 101 -8.87 3.54 2.73
N VAL A 102 -8.97 3.09 3.99
CA VAL A 102 -9.39 1.72 4.32
C VAL A 102 -10.87 1.48 4.00
N LYS A 103 -11.67 2.56 3.94
CA LYS A 103 -13.10 2.54 3.58
C LYS A 103 -13.34 2.73 2.07
N ASP A 104 -12.30 2.74 1.23
CA ASP A 104 -12.46 2.88 -0.22
C ASP A 104 -13.23 1.69 -0.81
N LEU A 105 -14.19 1.98 -1.69
CA LEU A 105 -15.02 0.96 -2.34
C LEU A 105 -14.22 0.06 -3.29
N ARG A 106 -13.01 0.48 -3.67
CA ARG A 106 -12.10 -0.29 -4.52
C ARG A 106 -11.20 -1.15 -3.65
N SER A 107 -11.34 -2.46 -3.79
CA SER A 107 -10.56 -3.44 -3.02
C SER A 107 -9.05 -3.24 -3.19
N GLN A 108 -8.57 -2.70 -4.32
CA GLN A 108 -7.15 -2.39 -4.52
C GLN A 108 -6.64 -1.33 -3.54
N VAL A 109 -7.40 -0.25 -3.34
CA VAL A 109 -7.02 0.85 -2.43
C VAL A 109 -7.14 0.39 -0.99
N CYS A 110 -8.23 -0.29 -0.64
CA CYS A 110 -8.43 -0.86 0.70
C CYS A 110 -7.28 -1.81 1.07
N ARG A 111 -6.95 -2.76 0.18
CA ARG A 111 -5.91 -3.76 0.39
C ARG A 111 -4.51 -3.14 0.51
N GLU A 112 -4.19 -2.16 -0.33
CA GLU A 112 -2.95 -1.39 -0.21
C GLU A 112 -2.88 -0.62 1.11
N THR A 113 -4.02 -0.08 1.58
CA THR A 113 -4.10 0.61 2.86
C THR A 113 -3.84 -0.34 4.02
N CYS A 114 -4.42 -1.54 4.00
CA CYS A 114 -4.16 -2.57 5.01
C CYS A 114 -2.67 -2.98 5.05
N MET A 115 -2.01 -3.07 3.89
CA MET A 115 -0.57 -3.34 3.86
C MET A 115 0.24 -2.20 4.47
N THR A 116 -0.11 -0.94 4.15
CA THR A 116 0.56 0.21 4.75
C THR A 116 0.32 0.26 6.26
N ILE A 117 -0.89 -0.02 6.76
CA ILE A 117 -1.16 -0.09 8.21
C ILE A 117 -0.26 -1.13 8.87
N ALA A 118 -0.18 -2.35 8.34
CA ALA A 118 0.66 -3.42 8.86
C ALA A 118 2.18 -3.16 8.73
N PHE A 119 2.58 -2.24 7.86
CA PHE A 119 3.96 -1.76 7.77
C PHE A 119 4.30 -0.74 8.87
N VAL A 120 3.29 0.02 9.29
CA VAL A 120 3.42 1.25 10.10
C VAL A 120 3.11 0.99 11.57
N PHE A 121 2.25 0.00 11.86
CA PHE A 121 1.78 -0.44 13.17
C PHE A 121 2.01 -1.94 13.36
#